data_AF-X1QUQ3-F1
#
_entry.id   AF-X1QUQ3-F1
#
_cell.length_a   1.000
_cell.length_b   1.000
_cell.length_c   1.000
_cell.angle_alpha   90.00
_cell.angle_beta   90.00
_cell.angle_gamma   90.00
#
_symmetry.space_group_name_H-M   'P 1'
#
loop_
_entity.id
_entity.type
_entity.pdbx_description
1 polymer ?
#
loop_
_entity_poly.entity_id
_entity_poly.type
_entity_poly.pdbx_seq_one_letter_code
_entity_poly.pdbx_strand_id
1 'polypeptide(L)'
;METRNKKTKSIDYYANQTLKLCDSPVYKLDINSFLLVIFGGTGDLSQRKLIPALYHLFLEKELIKEFSIIGLGQTGMTDKEYREFCRRAIQKYNPENYNKSSCEAFLEHFYYISGNLIENEIYQKIKLKIFQLTITNKKKVKSNIIYYLAIPPKVVIPVVEQLNRFDLCKGTFRSKVIVEKPFGRDRKTARKLNKLILKAFEEEQVYRIDHYLGKDTVQNIFFFRLSNTIFEPLWNRNYISQVQITVAEDIGIEGREKFYEQTGVVRDMVQNHVMQLIALVAIEPPVGFEPDYVRDEKVKVFHSIRMMDEKYLESYMIRGQYGPGKIKNYSVAGYRQEEYVSPDSNTPTFFFGKFYIDNWRWANVPFYVRTGKR
;
A
#
# COMPACT_ATOMS: atom_id res chain seq x y z
N MET A 1 -33.89 -26.94 -51.20
CA MET A 1 -33.86 -27.02 -49.73
C MET A 1 -32.41 -27.07 -49.20
N GLU A 2 -31.48 -26.34 -49.83
CA GLU A 2 -30.07 -26.30 -49.44
C GLU A 2 -29.52 -24.90 -49.73
N THR A 3 -29.60 -23.98 -48.77
CA THR A 3 -28.81 -22.72 -48.80
C THR A 3 -28.76 -22.01 -47.45
N ARG A 4 -29.48 -22.47 -46.42
CA ARG A 4 -29.51 -21.82 -45.09
C ARG A 4 -28.43 -22.25 -44.09
N ASN A 5 -27.60 -23.26 -44.40
CA ASN A 5 -26.72 -23.88 -43.39
C ASN A 5 -25.23 -23.46 -43.41
N LYS A 6 -24.81 -22.52 -44.28
CA LYS A 6 -23.40 -22.05 -44.31
C LYS A 6 -23.16 -20.71 -43.62
N LYS A 7 -24.18 -19.87 -43.40
CA LYS A 7 -24.00 -18.58 -42.70
C LYS A 7 -23.99 -18.71 -41.17
N THR A 8 -24.78 -19.60 -40.60
CA THR A 8 -24.85 -19.84 -39.15
C THR A 8 -23.54 -20.41 -38.57
N LYS A 9 -22.90 -21.36 -39.28
CA LYS A 9 -21.61 -21.93 -38.83
C LYS A 9 -20.44 -20.93 -38.80
N SER A 10 -20.47 -19.86 -39.61
CA SER A 10 -19.41 -18.84 -39.59
C SER A 10 -19.58 -17.86 -38.43
N ILE A 11 -20.82 -17.51 -38.09
CA ILE A 11 -21.11 -16.59 -36.97
C ILE A 11 -20.81 -17.29 -35.64
N ASP A 12 -21.13 -18.57 -35.50
CA ASP A 12 -20.81 -19.36 -34.30
C ASP A 12 -19.31 -19.61 -34.14
N TYR A 13 -18.53 -19.65 -35.22
CA TYR A 13 -17.06 -19.79 -35.16
C TYR A 13 -16.39 -18.51 -34.65
N TYR A 14 -16.83 -17.34 -35.11
CA TYR A 14 -16.33 -16.06 -34.60
C TYR A 14 -16.86 -15.73 -33.20
N ALA A 15 -18.13 -16.02 -32.90
CA ALA A 15 -18.69 -15.83 -31.56
C ALA A 15 -18.00 -16.69 -30.50
N ASN A 16 -17.61 -17.93 -30.83
CA ASN A 16 -16.86 -18.80 -29.92
C ASN A 16 -15.39 -18.40 -29.74
N GLN A 17 -14.76 -17.71 -30.71
CA GLN A 17 -13.44 -17.11 -30.50
C GLN A 17 -13.51 -15.86 -29.62
N THR A 18 -14.55 -15.05 -29.75
CA THR A 18 -14.74 -13.86 -28.91
C THR A 18 -15.16 -14.22 -27.48
N LEU A 19 -15.96 -15.27 -27.29
CA LEU A 19 -16.36 -15.73 -25.95
C LEU A 19 -15.21 -16.41 -25.19
N LYS A 20 -14.27 -17.07 -25.88
CA LYS A 20 -13.03 -17.59 -25.26
C LYS A 20 -12.08 -16.51 -24.74
N LEU A 21 -12.27 -15.25 -25.11
CA LEU A 21 -11.50 -14.11 -24.57
C LEU A 21 -12.12 -13.53 -23.30
N CYS A 22 -13.36 -13.93 -22.94
CA CYS A 22 -14.04 -13.49 -21.72
C CYS A 22 -13.83 -14.43 -20.53
N ASP A 23 -13.33 -15.64 -20.76
CA ASP A 23 -12.72 -16.43 -19.69
C ASP A 23 -11.44 -15.71 -19.30
N SER A 24 -11.49 -14.92 -18.23
CA SER A 24 -10.27 -14.39 -17.62
C SER A 24 -9.36 -15.60 -17.38
N PRO A 25 -8.21 -15.71 -18.08
CA PRO A 25 -7.31 -16.80 -17.81
C PRO A 25 -7.02 -16.70 -16.31
N VAL A 26 -7.20 -17.81 -15.59
CA VAL A 26 -6.66 -17.92 -14.24
C VAL A 26 -5.15 -17.77 -14.45
N TYR A 27 -4.65 -16.55 -14.30
CA TYR A 27 -3.25 -16.22 -14.48
C TYR A 27 -2.51 -17.09 -13.50
N LYS A 28 -1.87 -18.14 -14.00
CA LYS A 28 -0.93 -18.91 -13.21
C LYS A 28 0.17 -17.93 -12.87
N LEU A 29 0.21 -17.47 -11.62
CA LEU A 29 1.20 -16.51 -11.16
C LEU A 29 2.59 -17.12 -11.36
N ASP A 30 3.27 -16.70 -12.43
CA ASP A 30 4.66 -17.09 -12.68
C ASP A 30 5.57 -16.14 -11.89
N ILE A 31 5.71 -16.46 -10.61
CA ILE A 31 6.57 -15.70 -9.69
C ILE A 31 8.01 -16.12 -9.99
N ASN A 32 8.83 -15.17 -10.41
CA ASN A 32 10.26 -15.41 -10.62
C ASN A 32 11.02 -15.40 -9.30
N SER A 33 12.16 -16.10 -9.24
CA SER A 33 13.10 -16.01 -8.10
C SER A 33 13.37 -14.55 -7.74
N PHE A 34 13.29 -14.24 -6.45
CA PHE A 34 13.46 -12.90 -5.94
C PHE A 34 14.24 -12.86 -4.62
N LEU A 35 14.89 -11.73 -4.37
CA LEU A 35 15.51 -11.42 -3.10
C LEU A 35 14.86 -10.15 -2.53
N LEU A 36 14.33 -10.25 -1.31
CA LEU A 36 13.74 -9.15 -0.58
C LEU A 36 14.74 -8.60 0.43
N VAL A 37 15.03 -7.31 0.35
CA VAL A 37 15.87 -6.58 1.31
C VAL A 37 14.98 -5.69 2.15
N ILE A 38 14.89 -5.95 3.45
CA ILE A 38 14.07 -5.20 4.39
C ILE A 38 14.97 -4.21 5.14
N PHE A 39 14.93 -2.95 4.73
CA PHE A 39 15.51 -1.86 5.52
C PHE A 39 14.67 -1.68 6.78
N GLY A 40 15.29 -1.74 7.97
CA GLY A 40 14.55 -1.80 9.22
C GLY A 40 14.02 -3.20 9.54
N GLY A 41 14.77 -4.24 9.21
CA GLY A 41 14.40 -5.66 9.38
C GLY A 41 14.14 -6.10 10.82
N THR A 42 14.59 -5.32 11.81
CA THR A 42 14.31 -5.51 13.25
C THR A 42 13.28 -4.52 13.82
N GLY A 43 12.72 -3.65 12.98
CA GLY A 43 11.75 -2.63 13.39
C GLY A 43 10.35 -3.18 13.65
N ASP A 44 9.49 -2.33 14.24
CA ASP A 44 8.14 -2.72 14.66
C ASP A 44 7.26 -3.22 13.50
N LEU A 45 7.30 -2.54 12.36
CA LEU A 45 6.55 -2.92 11.16
C LEU A 45 7.00 -4.32 10.66
N SER A 46 8.30 -4.57 10.65
CA SER A 46 8.88 -5.83 10.18
C SER A 46 8.44 -7.01 11.04
N GLN A 47 8.54 -6.89 12.36
CA GLN A 47 8.18 -7.96 13.30
C GLN A 47 6.66 -8.20 13.37
N ARG A 48 5.84 -7.13 13.31
CA ARG A 48 4.38 -7.24 13.51
C ARG A 48 3.61 -7.59 12.25
N LYS A 49 4.13 -7.20 11.08
CA LYS A 49 3.39 -7.27 9.81
C LYS A 49 4.16 -8.00 8.73
N LEU A 50 5.39 -7.58 8.40
CA LEU A 50 6.08 -8.12 7.21
C LEU A 50 6.48 -9.59 7.38
N ILE A 51 7.17 -9.93 8.46
CA ILE A 51 7.62 -11.31 8.70
C ILE A 51 6.42 -12.27 8.84
N PRO A 52 5.38 -11.95 9.65
CA PRO A 52 4.17 -12.78 9.71
C PRO A 52 3.45 -12.94 8.38
N ALA A 53 3.32 -11.87 7.58
CA ALA A 53 2.67 -11.93 6.27
C ALA A 53 3.45 -12.81 5.28
N LEU A 54 4.78 -12.67 5.24
CA LEU A 54 5.64 -13.52 4.40
C LEU A 54 5.57 -15.00 4.83
N TYR A 55 5.49 -15.26 6.14
CA TYR A 55 5.29 -16.62 6.64
C TYR A 55 3.92 -17.19 6.23
N HIS A 56 2.86 -16.38 6.27
CA HIS A 56 1.54 -16.80 5.79
C HIS A 56 1.58 -17.15 4.29
N LEU A 57 2.16 -16.30 3.44
CA LEU A 57 2.35 -16.59 2.01
C LEU A 57 3.19 -17.85 1.76
N PHE A 58 4.18 -18.12 2.61
CA PHE A 58 4.98 -19.34 2.56
C PHE A 58 4.13 -20.59 2.83
N LEU A 59 3.26 -20.54 3.84
CA LEU A 59 2.37 -21.66 4.20
C LEU A 59 1.33 -21.95 3.12
N GLU A 60 0.77 -20.90 2.51
CA GLU A 60 -0.17 -21.01 1.39
C GLU A 60 0.49 -21.48 0.08
N LYS A 61 1.82 -21.68 0.09
CA LYS A 61 2.63 -22.04 -1.09
C LYS A 61 2.49 -21.04 -2.24
N GLU A 62 2.14 -19.79 -1.90
CA GLU A 62 2.12 -18.66 -2.81
C GLU A 62 3.52 -18.09 -3.04
N LEU A 63 4.45 -18.35 -2.13
CA LEU A 63 5.87 -18.14 -2.39
C LEU A 63 6.46 -19.30 -3.20
N ILE A 64 7.24 -18.95 -4.21
CA ILE A 64 8.11 -19.92 -4.89
C ILE A 64 9.17 -20.47 -3.94
N LYS A 65 9.75 -21.61 -4.30
CA LYS A 65 10.81 -22.25 -3.50
C LYS A 65 12.11 -21.43 -3.46
N GLU A 66 12.37 -20.63 -4.49
CA GLU A 66 13.65 -19.92 -4.65
C GLU A 66 13.52 -18.44 -4.30
N PHE A 67 13.49 -18.12 -3.01
CA PHE A 67 13.57 -16.75 -2.50
C PHE A 67 14.63 -16.58 -1.42
N SER A 68 15.00 -15.34 -1.13
CA SER A 68 15.88 -14.98 -0.02
C SER A 68 15.47 -13.66 0.59
N ILE A 69 15.66 -13.51 1.91
CA ILE A 69 15.31 -12.31 2.65
C ILE A 69 16.54 -11.82 3.40
N ILE A 70 16.90 -10.56 3.19
CA ILE A 70 17.97 -9.87 3.93
C ILE A 70 17.33 -8.82 4.83
N GLY A 71 17.43 -8.99 6.15
CA GLY A 71 17.12 -7.95 7.11
C GLY A 71 18.30 -7.00 7.31
N LEU A 72 18.02 -5.70 7.39
CA LEU A 72 18.99 -4.66 7.73
C LEU A 72 18.60 -3.96 9.02
N GLY A 73 19.55 -3.82 9.95
CA GLY A 73 19.34 -3.10 11.21
C GLY A 73 20.64 -2.63 11.83
N GLN A 74 20.53 -1.82 12.89
CA GLN A 74 21.70 -1.29 13.61
C GLN A 74 22.27 -2.29 14.63
N THR A 75 21.42 -3.14 15.20
CA THR A 75 21.83 -4.13 16.19
C THR A 75 22.76 -5.15 15.55
N GLY A 76 23.96 -5.33 16.13
CA GLY A 76 24.86 -6.41 15.73
C GLY A 76 24.24 -7.76 16.02
N MET A 77 23.80 -8.46 14.97
CA MET A 77 23.26 -9.82 15.04
C MET A 77 23.92 -10.68 13.97
N THR A 78 24.05 -11.96 14.25
CA THR A 78 24.35 -13.02 13.29
C THR A 78 23.09 -13.45 12.55
N ASP A 79 23.23 -14.17 11.44
CA ASP A 79 22.10 -14.79 10.72
C ASP A 79 21.27 -15.70 11.66
N LYS A 80 21.93 -16.42 12.58
CA LYS A 80 21.26 -17.30 13.56
C LYS A 80 20.39 -16.51 14.55
N GLU A 81 20.92 -15.42 15.09
CA GLU A 81 20.19 -14.56 16.03
C GLU A 81 19.03 -13.84 15.35
N TYR A 82 19.21 -13.40 14.10
CA TYR A 82 18.14 -12.79 13.33
C TYR A 82 17.01 -13.79 13.03
N ARG A 83 17.34 -15.04 12.69
CA ARG A 83 16.33 -16.10 12.51
C ARG A 83 15.56 -16.36 13.80
N GLU A 84 16.21 -16.34 14.96
CA GLU A 84 15.53 -16.45 16.27
C GLU A 84 14.63 -15.24 16.55
N PHE A 85 15.07 -14.02 16.20
CA PHE A 85 14.21 -12.84 16.25
C PHE A 85 12.95 -13.02 15.38
N CYS A 86 13.10 -13.46 14.12
CA CYS A 86 11.98 -13.72 13.22
C CYS A 86 11.07 -14.84 13.74
N ARG A 87 11.62 -15.92 14.31
CA ARG A 87 10.85 -17.01 14.93
C ARG A 87 9.93 -16.49 16.03
N ARG A 88 10.47 -15.69 16.96
CA ARG A 88 9.69 -15.08 18.05
C ARG A 88 8.61 -14.14 17.51
N ALA A 89 8.90 -13.38 16.45
CA ALA A 89 7.90 -12.54 15.80
C ALA A 89 6.74 -13.35 15.21
N ILE A 90 7.03 -14.47 14.54
CA ILE A 90 6.01 -15.38 14.00
C ILE A 90 5.16 -15.98 15.13
N GLN A 91 5.80 -16.50 16.20
CA GLN A 91 5.09 -17.07 17.34
C GLN A 91 4.16 -16.06 18.02
N LYS A 92 4.58 -14.80 18.12
CA LYS A 92 3.81 -13.75 18.79
C LYS A 92 2.65 -13.22 17.95
N TYR A 93 2.87 -13.02 16.65
CA TYR A 93 1.93 -12.30 15.78
C TYR A 93 1.19 -13.19 14.77
N ASN A 94 1.54 -14.48 14.68
CA ASN A 94 0.82 -15.49 13.91
C ASN A 94 0.81 -16.86 14.65
N PRO A 95 0.32 -16.90 15.90
CA PRO A 95 0.37 -18.11 16.74
C PRO A 95 -0.45 -19.27 16.16
N GLU A 96 -1.60 -18.97 15.52
CA GLU A 96 -2.54 -19.97 15.01
C GLU A 96 -1.95 -20.82 13.89
N ASN A 97 -1.12 -20.20 13.03
CA ASN A 97 -0.48 -20.87 11.90
C ASN A 97 0.94 -21.35 12.21
N TYR A 98 1.43 -21.20 13.46
CA TYR A 98 2.81 -21.55 13.79
C TYR A 98 3.01 -23.07 13.76
N ASN A 99 3.89 -23.51 12.86
CA ASN A 99 4.37 -24.88 12.81
C ASN A 99 5.90 -24.89 12.83
N LYS A 100 6.51 -25.68 13.74
CA LYS A 100 7.96 -25.67 13.96
C LYS A 100 8.76 -26.02 12.69
N SER A 101 8.44 -27.12 12.00
CA SER A 101 9.22 -27.53 10.82
C SER A 101 9.05 -26.56 9.66
N SER A 102 7.83 -26.05 9.45
CA SER A 102 7.54 -25.07 8.41
C SER A 102 8.23 -23.73 8.70
N CYS A 103 8.26 -23.31 9.97
CA CYS A 103 8.98 -22.11 10.40
C CYS A 103 10.50 -22.27 10.22
N GLU A 104 11.06 -23.42 10.57
CA GLU A 104 12.49 -23.70 10.33
C GLU A 104 12.84 -23.64 8.85
N ALA A 105 12.06 -24.31 7.98
CA ALA A 105 12.24 -24.25 6.53
C ALA A 105 12.13 -22.82 5.97
N PHE A 106 11.15 -22.04 6.44
CA PHE A 106 11.00 -20.63 6.06
C PHE A 106 12.21 -19.78 6.45
N LEU A 107 12.71 -19.97 7.68
CA LEU A 107 13.81 -19.17 8.23
C LEU A 107 15.18 -19.50 7.62
N GLU A 108 15.34 -20.62 6.92
CA GLU A 108 16.56 -20.92 6.17
C GLU A 108 16.87 -19.87 5.10
N HIS A 109 15.83 -19.22 4.57
CA HIS A 109 15.92 -18.15 3.57
C HIS A 109 16.31 -16.78 4.14
N PHE A 110 16.48 -16.66 5.46
CA PHE A 110 16.74 -15.37 6.12
C PHE A 110 18.23 -15.17 6.41
N TYR A 111 18.68 -13.95 6.11
CA TYR A 111 20.01 -13.43 6.35
C TYR A 111 19.93 -12.03 6.96
N TYR A 112 21.01 -11.59 7.60
CA TYR A 112 21.07 -10.31 8.26
C TYR A 112 22.37 -9.56 7.96
N ILE A 113 22.26 -8.25 7.82
CA ILE A 113 23.40 -7.35 7.71
C ILE A 113 23.20 -6.24 8.75
N SER A 114 24.15 -6.14 9.68
CA SER A 114 24.21 -5.03 10.62
C SER A 114 24.95 -3.83 10.00
N GLY A 115 24.44 -2.63 10.23
CA GLY A 115 25.15 -1.40 9.90
C GLY A 115 24.27 -0.15 9.95
N ASN A 116 24.93 1.00 9.84
CA ASN A 116 24.25 2.28 9.70
C ASN A 116 23.79 2.46 8.24
N LEU A 117 22.49 2.69 8.04
CA LEU A 117 21.88 2.83 6.72
C LEU A 117 22.35 4.07 5.93
N ILE A 118 23.03 5.02 6.58
CA ILE A 118 23.53 6.23 5.90
C ILE A 118 24.97 6.03 5.42
N GLU A 119 25.70 5.05 5.94
CA GLU A 119 27.11 4.83 5.63
C GLU A 119 27.32 4.04 4.34
N ASN A 120 28.38 4.37 3.61
CA ASN A 120 28.71 3.73 2.33
C ASN A 120 29.00 2.22 2.45
N GLU A 121 29.62 1.80 3.56
CA GLU A 121 30.08 0.43 3.76
C GLU A 121 28.93 -0.59 3.71
N ILE A 122 27.76 -0.23 4.23
CA ILE A 122 26.61 -1.14 4.25
C ILE A 122 26.14 -1.48 2.84
N TYR A 123 26.21 -0.54 1.90
CA TYR A 123 25.76 -0.75 0.52
C TYR A 123 26.70 -1.65 -0.27
N GLN A 124 28.00 -1.63 0.06
CA GLN A 124 28.96 -2.60 -0.47
C GLN A 124 28.65 -4.01 0.06
N LYS A 125 28.38 -4.14 1.38
CA LYS A 125 27.96 -5.41 1.98
C LYS A 125 26.67 -5.95 1.37
N ILE A 126 25.66 -5.09 1.19
CA ILE A 126 24.39 -5.43 0.54
C ILE A 126 24.64 -5.93 -0.88
N LYS A 127 25.41 -5.18 -1.69
CA LYS A 127 25.72 -5.56 -3.07
C LYS A 127 26.39 -6.92 -3.15
N LEU A 128 27.41 -7.15 -2.32
CA LEU A 128 28.13 -8.43 -2.25
C LEU A 128 27.21 -9.58 -1.82
N LYS A 129 26.37 -9.37 -0.80
CA LYS A 129 25.44 -10.40 -0.32
C LYS A 129 24.36 -10.72 -1.36
N ILE A 130 23.83 -9.71 -2.06
CA ILE A 130 22.91 -9.91 -3.18
C ILE A 130 23.59 -10.79 -4.24
N PHE A 131 24.79 -10.44 -4.69
CA PHE A 131 25.53 -11.26 -5.66
C PHE A 131 25.71 -12.71 -5.17
N GLN A 132 26.14 -12.91 -3.93
CA GLN A 132 26.33 -14.25 -3.37
C GLN A 132 25.04 -15.09 -3.43
N LEU A 133 23.89 -14.48 -3.12
CA LEU A 133 22.60 -15.17 -3.08
C LEU A 133 21.93 -15.31 -4.45
N THR A 134 22.29 -14.49 -5.43
CA THR A 134 21.66 -14.50 -6.76
C THR A 134 22.49 -15.15 -7.87
N ILE A 135 23.80 -15.32 -7.70
CA ILE A 135 24.73 -15.92 -8.69
C ILE A 135 24.39 -17.40 -9.01
N THR A 136 23.63 -18.07 -8.16
CA THR A 136 23.14 -19.44 -8.40
C THR A 136 22.18 -19.55 -9.60
N ASN A 137 21.63 -18.44 -10.10
CA ASN A 137 20.84 -18.44 -11.33
C ASN A 137 21.74 -18.54 -12.57
N LYS A 138 21.95 -19.77 -13.06
CA LYS A 138 22.68 -20.12 -14.30
C LYS A 138 22.10 -19.52 -15.61
N LYS A 139 21.13 -18.61 -15.52
CA LYS A 139 20.46 -17.98 -16.66
C LYS A 139 20.90 -16.52 -16.75
N LYS A 140 21.10 -15.99 -17.97
CA LYS A 140 21.44 -14.58 -18.27
C LYS A 140 20.35 -13.55 -17.85
N VAL A 141 19.43 -13.92 -16.97
CA VAL A 141 18.29 -13.09 -16.54
C VAL A 141 18.71 -12.29 -15.31
N LYS A 142 18.46 -10.98 -15.33
CA LYS A 142 18.72 -10.10 -14.17
C LYS A 142 17.89 -10.58 -12.98
N SER A 143 18.51 -10.72 -11.82
CA SER A 143 17.85 -11.14 -10.59
C SER A 143 16.82 -10.10 -10.12
N ASN A 144 15.67 -10.56 -9.64
CA ASN A 144 14.62 -9.68 -9.12
C ASN A 144 14.95 -9.29 -7.68
N ILE A 145 15.08 -7.99 -7.41
CA ILE A 145 15.36 -7.48 -6.07
C ILE A 145 14.23 -6.58 -5.63
N ILE A 146 13.73 -6.77 -4.41
CA ILE A 146 12.70 -5.92 -3.83
C ILE A 146 13.30 -5.25 -2.60
N TYR A 147 13.35 -3.93 -2.59
CA TYR A 147 13.79 -3.14 -1.43
C TYR A 147 12.57 -2.66 -0.66
N TYR A 148 12.33 -3.19 0.54
CA TYR A 148 11.27 -2.70 1.42
C TYR A 148 11.83 -1.67 2.39
N LEU A 149 11.37 -0.43 2.31
CA LEU A 149 11.83 0.67 3.16
C LEU A 149 10.97 0.78 4.44
N ALA A 150 11.11 -0.17 5.36
CA ALA A 150 10.44 -0.17 6.67
C ALA A 150 11.21 0.69 7.69
N ILE A 151 11.47 1.95 7.30
CA ILE A 151 12.33 2.90 8.02
C ILE A 151 11.63 4.25 8.21
N PRO A 152 12.07 5.07 9.18
CA PRO A 152 11.50 6.40 9.36
C PRO A 152 11.64 7.29 8.11
N PRO A 153 10.68 8.19 7.81
CA PRO A 153 10.66 9.00 6.59
C PRO A 153 11.94 9.83 6.35
N LYS A 154 12.59 10.28 7.42
CA LYS A 154 13.83 11.06 7.36
C LYS A 154 15.00 10.26 6.75
N VAL A 155 14.97 8.93 6.83
CA VAL A 155 16.03 8.02 6.38
C VAL A 155 15.78 7.53 4.94
N VAL A 156 14.54 7.62 4.43
CA VAL A 156 14.17 7.15 3.08
C VAL A 156 15.00 7.81 1.99
N ILE A 157 15.15 9.14 2.02
CA ILE A 157 15.91 9.86 0.97
C ILE A 157 17.39 9.45 0.98
N PRO A 158 18.12 9.50 2.11
CA PRO A 158 19.50 9.01 2.17
C PRO A 158 19.66 7.58 1.63
N VAL A 159 18.74 6.68 1.98
CA VAL A 159 18.79 5.29 1.51
C VAL A 159 18.61 5.18 0.01
N VAL A 160 17.64 5.89 -0.57
CA VAL A 160 17.40 5.90 -2.01
C VAL A 160 18.59 6.48 -2.79
N GLU A 161 19.20 7.55 -2.27
CA GLU A 161 20.40 8.15 -2.88
C GLU A 161 21.59 7.19 -2.85
N GLN A 162 21.79 6.48 -1.74
CA GLN A 162 22.86 5.49 -1.62
C GLN A 162 22.61 4.27 -2.51
N LEU A 163 21.39 3.72 -2.54
CA LEU A 163 21.04 2.66 -3.48
C LEU A 163 21.36 3.05 -4.93
N ASN A 164 21.06 4.29 -5.32
CA ASN A 164 21.38 4.80 -6.65
C ASN A 164 22.89 4.90 -6.88
N ARG A 165 23.63 5.46 -5.92
CA ARG A 165 25.09 5.63 -5.98
C ARG A 165 25.85 4.29 -6.15
N PHE A 166 25.32 3.20 -5.61
CA PHE A 166 25.93 1.88 -5.67
C PHE A 166 25.42 0.99 -6.82
N ASP A 167 24.66 1.56 -7.76
CA ASP A 167 24.04 0.88 -8.91
C ASP A 167 23.12 -0.28 -8.52
N LEU A 168 22.37 -0.08 -7.43
CA LEU A 168 21.41 -1.05 -6.91
C LEU A 168 19.97 -0.78 -7.39
N CYS A 169 19.70 0.39 -7.98
CA CYS A 169 18.36 0.75 -8.46
C CYS A 169 18.14 0.39 -9.95
N LYS A 170 18.98 0.90 -10.84
CA LYS A 170 18.87 0.67 -12.30
C LYS A 170 20.08 -0.14 -12.78
N GLY A 171 19.90 -0.92 -13.85
CA GLY A 171 21.00 -1.64 -14.48
C GLY A 171 21.18 -3.07 -14.00
N THR A 172 22.04 -3.31 -13.00
CA THR A 172 22.55 -4.64 -12.60
C THR A 172 21.44 -5.65 -12.29
N PHE A 173 20.41 -5.19 -11.58
CA PHE A 173 19.30 -6.00 -11.11
C PHE A 173 17.97 -5.51 -11.67
N ARG A 174 16.96 -6.38 -11.71
CA ARG A 174 15.57 -5.95 -11.91
C ARG A 174 15.01 -5.57 -10.54
N SER A 175 15.26 -4.33 -10.14
CA SER A 175 14.90 -3.87 -8.80
C SER A 175 13.51 -3.24 -8.73
N LYS A 176 12.88 -3.35 -7.58
CA LYS A 176 11.66 -2.65 -7.16
C LYS A 176 11.88 -2.08 -5.77
N VAL A 177 11.21 -0.98 -5.45
CA VAL A 177 11.26 -0.36 -4.13
C VAL A 177 9.84 -0.19 -3.58
N ILE A 178 9.64 -0.60 -2.34
CA ILE A 178 8.41 -0.42 -1.58
C ILE A 178 8.66 0.70 -0.56
N VAL A 179 7.83 1.74 -0.59
CA VAL A 179 7.97 2.93 0.24
C VAL A 179 6.70 3.11 1.08
N GLU A 180 6.88 3.29 2.38
CA GLU A 180 5.81 3.53 3.34
C GLU A 180 5.44 5.01 3.46
N LYS A 181 4.20 5.27 3.91
CA LYS A 181 3.75 6.62 4.29
C LYS A 181 4.52 7.12 5.52
N PRO A 182 4.64 8.45 5.73
CA PRO A 182 4.13 9.58 4.93
C PRO A 182 4.95 9.93 3.67
N PHE A 183 4.24 10.27 2.59
CA PHE A 183 4.82 10.74 1.31
C PHE A 183 4.99 12.27 1.27
N GLY A 184 5.62 12.82 2.31
CA GLY A 184 5.67 14.27 2.55
C GLY A 184 4.53 14.76 3.45
N ARG A 185 4.51 16.07 3.73
CA ARG A 185 3.53 16.72 4.62
C ARG A 185 2.60 17.70 3.92
N ASP A 186 2.95 18.03 2.68
CA ASP A 186 2.29 19.00 1.80
C ASP A 186 2.68 18.70 0.34
N ARG A 187 2.04 19.39 -0.62
CA ARG A 187 2.31 19.22 -2.05
C ARG A 187 3.78 19.45 -2.42
N LYS A 188 4.45 20.44 -1.80
CA LYS A 188 5.84 20.80 -2.13
C LYS A 188 6.81 19.70 -1.72
N THR A 189 6.68 19.21 -0.49
CA THR A 189 7.49 18.15 0.08
C THR A 189 7.22 16.80 -0.59
N ALA A 190 5.96 16.49 -0.91
CA ALA A 190 5.60 15.29 -1.68
C ALA A 190 6.23 15.30 -3.08
N ARG A 191 6.14 16.42 -3.82
CA ARG A 191 6.81 16.57 -5.14
C ARG A 191 8.32 16.43 -5.05
N LYS A 192 8.94 16.98 -4.00
CA LYS A 192 10.38 16.84 -3.76
C LYS A 192 10.76 15.37 -3.55
N LEU A 193 10.05 14.67 -2.65
CA LEU A 193 10.26 13.25 -2.39
C LEU A 193 10.09 12.42 -3.68
N ASN A 194 9.01 12.65 -4.41
CA ASN A 194 8.72 11.94 -5.65
C ASN A 194 9.84 12.13 -6.70
N LYS A 195 10.30 13.37 -6.88
CA LYS A 195 11.41 13.67 -7.80
C LYS A 195 12.70 12.96 -7.40
N LEU A 196 13.00 12.85 -6.11
CA LEU A 196 14.20 12.17 -5.62
C LEU A 196 14.13 10.66 -5.85
N ILE A 197 12.97 10.05 -5.57
CA ILE A 197 12.75 8.63 -5.84
C ILE A 197 12.88 8.35 -7.34
N LEU A 198 12.27 9.18 -8.19
CA LEU A 198 12.30 8.99 -9.65
C LEU A 198 13.65 9.26 -10.31
N LYS A 199 14.58 9.93 -9.62
CA LYS A 199 15.98 9.99 -10.07
C LYS A 199 16.65 8.62 -9.95
N ALA A 200 16.30 7.86 -8.92
CA ALA A 200 16.91 6.57 -8.61
C ALA A 200 16.17 5.39 -9.26
N PHE A 201 14.84 5.45 -9.35
CA PHE A 201 13.99 4.38 -9.87
C PHE A 201 13.08 4.89 -10.99
N GLU A 202 12.67 4.03 -11.92
CA GLU A 202 11.55 4.31 -12.83
C GLU A 202 10.21 4.13 -12.10
N GLU A 203 9.14 4.77 -12.58
CA GLU A 203 7.83 4.73 -11.89
C GLU A 203 7.27 3.30 -11.75
N GLU A 204 7.51 2.41 -12.72
CA GLU A 204 7.12 1.00 -12.66
C GLU A 204 7.86 0.18 -11.58
N GLN A 205 8.99 0.71 -11.08
CA GLN A 205 9.77 0.09 -10.01
C GLN A 205 9.29 0.52 -8.62
N VAL A 206 8.43 1.55 -8.51
CA VAL A 206 8.10 2.20 -7.23
C VAL A 206 6.70 1.80 -6.76
N TYR A 207 6.65 1.16 -5.60
CA TYR A 207 5.43 0.71 -4.93
C TYR A 207 5.20 1.53 -3.67
N ARG A 208 4.27 2.48 -3.73
CA ARG A 208 3.91 3.34 -2.60
C ARG A 208 2.76 2.69 -1.82
N ILE A 209 2.99 2.34 -0.56
CA ILE A 209 2.01 1.60 0.22
C ILE A 209 0.90 2.51 0.75
N ASP A 210 -0.32 2.13 0.40
CA ASP A 210 -1.54 2.47 1.13
C ASP A 210 -2.24 1.16 1.50
N HIS A 211 -2.14 0.78 2.77
CA HIS A 211 -2.64 -0.53 3.23
C HIS A 211 -4.16 -0.68 3.14
N TYR A 212 -4.93 0.41 2.96
CA TYR A 212 -6.39 0.29 2.75
C TYR A 212 -6.70 -0.35 1.39
N LEU A 213 -5.86 -0.11 0.38
CA LEU A 213 -6.00 -0.74 -0.94
C LEU A 213 -5.76 -2.26 -0.91
N GLY A 214 -5.13 -2.77 0.15
CA GLY A 214 -4.93 -4.20 0.38
C GLY A 214 -6.10 -4.90 1.07
N LYS A 215 -7.14 -4.18 1.49
CA LYS A 215 -8.31 -4.78 2.15
C LYS A 215 -9.26 -5.38 1.12
N ASP A 216 -9.68 -6.62 1.34
CA ASP A 216 -10.57 -7.35 0.43
C ASP A 216 -11.85 -6.56 0.08
N THR A 217 -12.48 -5.96 1.09
CA THR A 217 -13.70 -5.16 0.88
C THR A 217 -13.45 -3.91 0.05
N VAL A 218 -12.26 -3.33 0.11
CA VAL A 218 -11.87 -2.16 -0.69
C VAL A 218 -11.60 -2.58 -2.13
N GLN A 219 -10.90 -3.69 -2.34
CA GLN A 219 -10.69 -4.25 -3.68
C GLN A 219 -12.02 -4.65 -4.34
N ASN A 220 -12.95 -5.19 -3.55
CA ASN A 220 -14.25 -5.63 -4.04
C ASN A 220 -15.16 -4.49 -4.53
N ILE A 221 -14.91 -3.22 -4.14
CA ILE A 221 -15.65 -2.06 -4.70
C ILE A 221 -15.58 -2.08 -6.22
N PHE A 222 -14.41 -2.43 -6.77
CA PHE A 222 -14.17 -2.44 -8.19
C PHE A 222 -15.04 -3.49 -8.91
N PHE A 223 -15.01 -4.74 -8.44
CA PHE A 223 -15.80 -5.84 -9.00
C PHE A 223 -17.31 -5.68 -8.74
N PHE A 224 -17.68 -5.22 -7.55
CA PHE A 224 -19.08 -4.95 -7.21
C PHE A 224 -19.73 -3.98 -8.20
N ARG A 225 -19.01 -2.92 -8.60
CA ARG A 225 -19.51 -1.94 -9.57
C ARG A 225 -19.46 -2.44 -11.00
N LEU A 226 -18.31 -2.95 -11.44
CA LEU A 226 -18.01 -3.10 -12.87
C LEU A 226 -18.35 -4.49 -13.42
N SER A 227 -18.48 -5.50 -12.56
CA SER A 227 -18.82 -6.86 -12.98
C SER A 227 -20.32 -7.16 -12.87
N ASN A 228 -21.14 -6.20 -12.42
CA ASN A 228 -22.57 -6.40 -12.19
C ASN A 228 -23.40 -5.48 -13.08
N THR A 229 -24.12 -6.06 -14.04
CA THR A 229 -24.99 -5.36 -15.00
C THR A 229 -26.13 -4.59 -14.35
N ILE A 230 -26.50 -4.94 -13.11
CA ILE A 230 -27.54 -4.26 -12.34
C ILE A 230 -27.00 -2.98 -11.70
N PHE A 231 -25.75 -2.97 -11.23
CA PHE A 231 -25.22 -1.87 -10.43
C PHE A 231 -24.59 -0.75 -11.26
N GLU A 232 -23.81 -1.06 -12.30
CA GLU A 232 -23.14 -0.03 -13.10
C GLU A 232 -24.13 1.03 -13.65
N PRO A 233 -25.27 0.67 -14.25
CA PRO A 233 -26.20 1.66 -14.82
C PRO A 233 -26.84 2.57 -13.78
N LEU A 234 -26.90 2.13 -12.52
CA LEU A 234 -27.41 2.90 -11.38
C LEU A 234 -26.32 3.73 -10.71
N TRP A 235 -25.05 3.58 -11.09
CA TRP A 235 -23.91 4.17 -10.41
C TRP A 235 -23.56 5.58 -10.93
N ASN A 236 -24.55 6.49 -10.91
CA ASN A 236 -24.40 7.86 -11.39
C ASN A 236 -25.42 8.82 -10.74
N ARG A 237 -25.25 10.12 -11.03
CA ARG A 237 -26.07 11.24 -10.55
C ARG A 237 -27.58 11.16 -10.79
N ASN A 238 -28.07 10.30 -11.69
CA ASN A 238 -29.51 10.17 -11.91
C ASN A 238 -30.19 9.29 -10.85
N TYR A 239 -29.41 8.42 -10.19
CA TYR A 239 -29.92 7.42 -9.25
C TYR A 239 -29.29 7.56 -7.86
N ILE A 240 -28.07 8.08 -7.77
CA ILE A 240 -27.38 8.31 -6.50
C ILE A 240 -27.59 9.75 -6.04
N SER A 241 -28.23 9.91 -4.88
CA SER A 241 -28.42 11.21 -4.23
C SER A 241 -27.18 11.71 -3.49
N GLN A 242 -26.41 10.80 -2.88
CA GLN A 242 -25.19 11.09 -2.13
C GLN A 242 -24.33 9.83 -1.93
N VAL A 243 -23.04 10.02 -1.68
CA VAL A 243 -22.11 8.98 -1.25
C VAL A 243 -21.60 9.30 0.15
N GLN A 244 -21.53 8.32 1.04
CA GLN A 244 -20.98 8.50 2.39
C GLN A 244 -19.84 7.51 2.65
N ILE A 245 -18.67 8.02 3.04
CA ILE A 245 -17.49 7.24 3.40
C ILE A 245 -17.18 7.52 4.86
N THR A 246 -17.26 6.48 5.70
CA THR A 246 -17.00 6.57 7.14
C THR A 246 -15.81 5.70 7.50
N VAL A 247 -14.80 6.29 8.13
CA VAL A 247 -13.66 5.56 8.72
C VAL A 247 -13.53 5.94 10.18
N ALA A 248 -14.24 5.22 11.05
CA ALA A 248 -14.29 5.46 12.48
C ALA A 248 -13.41 4.46 13.24
N GLU A 249 -12.64 4.96 14.22
CA GLU A 249 -11.80 4.16 15.11
C GLU A 249 -12.25 4.40 16.55
N ASP A 250 -12.51 3.32 17.29
CA ASP A 250 -12.86 3.37 18.72
C ASP A 250 -11.64 3.67 19.60
N ILE A 251 -10.44 3.35 19.11
CA ILE A 251 -9.16 3.63 19.76
C ILE A 251 -8.77 5.11 19.70
N GLY A 252 -7.99 5.52 20.69
CA GLY A 252 -7.34 6.83 20.73
C GLY A 252 -6.07 6.83 19.88
N ILE A 253 -5.05 7.56 20.32
CA ILE A 253 -3.79 7.67 19.57
C ILE A 253 -2.76 6.61 19.95
N GLU A 254 -2.85 6.10 21.18
CA GLU A 254 -2.17 4.90 21.69
C GLU A 254 -0.67 4.84 21.35
N GLY A 255 0.15 5.64 22.05
CA GLY A 255 1.61 5.61 21.98
C GLY A 255 2.20 6.28 20.73
N ARG A 256 1.37 6.98 19.94
CA ARG A 256 1.78 7.72 18.73
C ARG A 256 1.58 9.23 18.85
N GLU A 257 1.52 9.76 20.07
CA GLU A 257 1.14 11.14 20.38
C GLU A 257 2.06 12.14 19.68
N LYS A 258 3.39 11.95 19.81
CA LYS A 258 4.41 12.80 19.15
C LYS A 258 4.28 12.82 17.61
N PHE A 259 3.90 11.69 17.01
CA PHE A 259 3.71 11.59 15.56
C PHE A 259 2.39 12.23 15.14
N TYR A 260 1.31 11.93 15.86
CA TYR A 260 -0.03 12.40 15.53
C TYR A 260 -0.15 13.92 15.70
N GLU A 261 0.52 14.49 16.71
CA GLU A 261 0.55 15.93 16.97
C GLU A 261 1.11 16.75 15.79
N GLN A 262 1.99 16.16 14.98
CA GLN A 262 2.53 16.81 13.79
C GLN A 262 1.70 16.53 12.52
N THR A 263 0.83 15.53 12.57
CA THR A 263 0.16 14.95 11.40
C THR A 263 -1.30 15.35 11.34
N GLY A 264 -2.06 15.05 12.39
CA GLY A 264 -3.51 15.18 12.47
C GLY A 264 -4.27 14.23 11.54
N VAL A 265 -5.58 14.10 11.78
CA VAL A 265 -6.45 13.17 11.05
C VAL A 265 -6.45 13.39 9.53
N VAL A 266 -6.31 14.65 9.08
CA VAL A 266 -6.35 15.00 7.66
C VAL A 266 -5.19 14.36 6.89
N ARG A 267 -3.98 14.36 7.46
CA ARG A 267 -2.82 13.73 6.81
C ARG A 267 -2.74 12.24 7.09
N ASP A 268 -3.17 11.80 8.27
CA ASP A 268 -3.07 10.39 8.65
C ASP A 268 -4.08 9.51 7.90
N MET A 269 -5.29 10.03 7.67
CA MET A 269 -6.44 9.27 7.15
C MET A 269 -7.05 9.86 5.87
N VAL A 270 -7.29 11.18 5.84
CA VAL A 270 -8.04 11.78 4.72
C VAL A 270 -7.21 11.75 3.45
N GLN A 271 -6.00 12.33 3.48
CA GLN A 271 -5.14 12.54 2.31
C GLN A 271 -4.76 11.24 1.58
N ASN A 272 -4.74 10.10 2.28
CA ASN A 272 -4.37 8.80 1.75
C ASN A 272 -5.61 7.89 1.57
N HIS A 273 -5.99 7.15 2.61
CA HIS A 273 -7.00 6.10 2.62
C HIS A 273 -8.34 6.58 2.09
N VAL A 274 -8.84 7.70 2.61
CA VAL A 274 -10.14 8.23 2.17
C VAL A 274 -10.07 8.70 0.73
N MET A 275 -9.04 9.44 0.31
CA MET A 275 -8.91 9.86 -1.09
C MET A 275 -8.87 8.65 -2.03
N GLN A 276 -8.22 7.55 -1.63
CA GLN A 276 -8.24 6.31 -2.40
C GLN A 276 -9.64 5.71 -2.50
N LEU A 277 -10.42 5.69 -1.42
CA LEU A 277 -11.81 5.22 -1.43
C LEU A 277 -12.72 6.11 -2.29
N ILE A 278 -12.59 7.43 -2.21
CA ILE A 278 -13.30 8.37 -3.09
C ILE A 278 -13.02 8.00 -4.55
N ALA A 279 -11.75 7.83 -4.91
CA ALA A 279 -11.38 7.46 -6.26
C ALA A 279 -12.03 6.13 -6.69
N LEU A 280 -11.90 5.06 -5.90
CA LEU A 280 -12.45 3.74 -6.25
C LEU A 280 -13.98 3.73 -6.40
N VAL A 281 -14.69 4.53 -5.60
CA VAL A 281 -16.15 4.69 -5.73
C VAL A 281 -16.51 5.50 -6.98
N ALA A 282 -15.66 6.45 -7.39
CA ALA A 282 -16.00 7.43 -8.41
C ALA A 282 -15.43 7.18 -9.81
N ILE A 283 -14.44 6.29 -9.96
CA ILE A 283 -13.82 6.00 -11.26
C ILE A 283 -14.85 5.59 -12.31
N GLU A 284 -14.58 5.93 -13.57
CA GLU A 284 -15.23 5.30 -14.71
C GLU A 284 -14.76 3.84 -14.88
N PRO A 285 -15.51 3.00 -15.61
CA PRO A 285 -15.01 1.71 -16.06
C PRO A 285 -13.71 1.91 -16.87
N PRO A 286 -12.57 1.34 -16.45
CA PRO A 286 -11.37 1.41 -17.25
C PRO A 286 -11.49 0.51 -18.48
N VAL A 287 -10.67 0.79 -19.49
CA VAL A 287 -10.62 0.01 -20.73
C VAL A 287 -10.11 -1.42 -20.55
N GLY A 288 -9.46 -1.70 -19.42
CA GLY A 288 -8.91 -2.99 -19.04
C GLY A 288 -8.48 -3.00 -17.57
N PHE A 289 -7.98 -4.15 -17.11
CA PHE A 289 -7.57 -4.37 -15.70
C PHE A 289 -6.07 -4.21 -15.48
N GLU A 290 -5.34 -3.82 -16.52
CA GLU A 290 -3.93 -3.46 -16.40
C GLU A 290 -3.77 -2.32 -15.40
N PRO A 291 -2.71 -2.34 -14.56
CA PRO A 291 -2.54 -1.38 -13.47
C PRO A 291 -2.65 0.08 -13.92
N ASP A 292 -2.15 0.40 -15.12
CA ASP A 292 -2.06 1.77 -15.62
C ASP A 292 -3.43 2.31 -16.01
N TYR A 293 -4.27 1.49 -16.64
CA TYR A 293 -5.64 1.88 -17.00
C TYR A 293 -6.47 2.18 -15.74
N VAL A 294 -6.32 1.38 -14.68
CA VAL A 294 -6.99 1.64 -13.41
C VAL A 294 -6.43 2.90 -12.74
N ARG A 295 -5.11 3.13 -12.80
CA ARG A 295 -4.47 4.33 -12.25
C ARG A 295 -4.95 5.59 -12.97
N ASP A 296 -5.07 5.55 -14.29
CA ASP A 296 -5.52 6.69 -15.09
C ASP A 296 -6.95 7.12 -14.72
N GLU A 297 -7.87 6.17 -14.52
CA GLU A 297 -9.23 6.50 -14.08
C GLU A 297 -9.27 7.12 -12.68
N LYS A 298 -8.42 6.64 -11.76
CA LYS A 298 -8.29 7.25 -10.42
C LYS A 298 -7.75 8.68 -10.52
N VAL A 299 -6.75 8.90 -11.38
CA VAL A 299 -6.16 10.22 -11.61
C VAL A 299 -7.18 11.19 -12.22
N LYS A 300 -8.03 10.74 -13.16
CA LYS A 300 -9.13 11.54 -13.71
C LYS A 300 -10.11 11.99 -12.63
N VAL A 301 -10.46 11.12 -11.69
CA VAL A 301 -11.29 11.51 -10.52
C VAL A 301 -10.60 12.62 -9.73
N PHE A 302 -9.32 12.45 -9.38
CA PHE A 302 -8.61 13.47 -8.58
C PHE A 302 -8.51 14.82 -9.28
N HIS A 303 -8.32 14.85 -10.60
CA HIS A 303 -8.35 16.10 -11.38
C HIS A 303 -9.74 16.75 -11.42
N SER A 304 -10.80 15.96 -11.23
CA SER A 304 -12.19 16.42 -11.25
C SER A 304 -12.70 16.82 -9.86
N ILE A 305 -11.91 16.62 -8.79
CA ILE A 305 -12.33 17.10 -7.45
C ILE A 305 -12.35 18.62 -7.45
N ARG A 306 -13.49 19.19 -7.08
CA ARG A 306 -13.70 20.63 -7.04
C ARG A 306 -12.61 21.32 -6.22
N MET A 307 -12.07 22.42 -6.75
CA MET A 307 -11.09 23.22 -6.03
C MET A 307 -11.68 23.75 -4.72
N MET A 308 -10.89 23.63 -3.65
CA MET A 308 -11.31 23.96 -2.28
C MET A 308 -10.62 25.26 -1.86
N ASP A 309 -11.26 26.40 -2.12
CA ASP A 309 -10.85 27.70 -1.60
C ASP A 309 -11.31 27.89 -0.14
N GLU A 310 -10.97 29.02 0.49
CA GLU A 310 -11.29 29.27 1.90
C GLU A 310 -12.81 29.21 2.17
N LYS A 311 -13.62 29.77 1.27
CA LYS A 311 -15.08 29.75 1.38
C LYS A 311 -15.64 28.32 1.30
N TYR A 312 -15.07 27.50 0.42
CA TYR A 312 -15.42 26.09 0.32
C TYR A 312 -15.10 25.36 1.62
N LEU A 313 -13.91 25.57 2.18
CA LEU A 313 -13.48 24.93 3.42
C LEU A 313 -14.41 25.30 4.58
N GLU A 314 -14.77 26.58 4.74
CA GLU A 314 -15.69 27.04 5.78
C GLU A 314 -17.10 26.45 5.63
N SER A 315 -17.58 26.33 4.40
CA SER A 315 -18.95 25.87 4.13
C SER A 315 -19.12 24.35 4.22
N TYR A 316 -18.05 23.59 3.94
CA TYR A 316 -18.17 22.16 3.66
C TYR A 316 -17.21 21.27 4.45
N MET A 317 -16.32 21.83 5.26
CA MET A 317 -15.38 21.04 6.05
C MET A 317 -15.43 21.40 7.53
N ILE A 318 -15.43 20.37 8.36
CA ILE A 318 -15.47 20.48 9.81
C ILE A 318 -14.31 19.67 10.38
N ARG A 319 -13.63 20.26 11.36
CA ARG A 319 -12.60 19.60 12.16
C ARG A 319 -13.10 19.50 13.60
N GLY A 320 -12.80 18.38 14.25
CA GLY A 320 -13.07 18.17 15.66
C GLY A 320 -11.83 17.63 16.37
N GLN A 321 -11.83 17.76 17.69
CA GLN A 321 -10.83 17.17 18.57
C GLN A 321 -11.59 16.48 19.71
N TYR A 322 -11.30 15.19 19.99
CA TYR A 322 -12.03 14.45 21.02
C TYR A 322 -11.71 15.03 22.40
N GLY A 323 -12.77 15.24 23.18
CA GLY A 323 -12.70 15.69 24.57
C GLY A 323 -12.68 14.51 25.56
N PRO A 324 -12.54 14.79 26.86
CA PRO A 324 -12.70 13.77 27.89
C PRO A 324 -14.11 13.15 27.79
N GLY A 325 -14.19 11.85 28.01
CA GLY A 325 -15.44 11.11 27.83
C GLY A 325 -15.46 9.77 28.55
N LYS A 326 -16.47 8.96 28.23
CA LYS A 326 -16.58 7.58 28.70
C LYS A 326 -16.77 6.66 27.51
N ILE A 327 -15.91 5.65 27.39
CA ILE A 327 -16.11 4.53 26.46
C ILE A 327 -16.48 3.32 27.28
N LYS A 328 -17.70 2.80 27.07
CA LYS A 328 -18.31 1.78 27.92
C LYS A 328 -18.31 2.28 29.38
N ASN A 329 -17.60 1.60 30.29
CA ASN A 329 -17.50 1.96 31.71
C ASN A 329 -16.16 2.61 32.09
N TYR A 330 -15.29 2.92 31.13
CA TYR A 330 -13.98 3.50 31.38
C TYR A 330 -13.97 4.98 31.00
N SER A 331 -13.49 5.82 31.93
CA SER A 331 -13.18 7.21 31.62
C SER A 331 -11.97 7.27 30.68
N VAL A 332 -12.09 8.05 29.62
CA VAL A 332 -11.02 8.28 28.66
C VAL A 332 -10.64 9.75 28.64
N ALA A 333 -9.34 10.01 28.54
CA ALA A 333 -8.79 11.35 28.48
C ALA A 333 -9.17 12.03 27.16
N GLY A 334 -9.29 13.36 27.19
CA GLY A 334 -9.35 14.17 25.97
C GLY A 334 -7.99 14.27 25.31
N TYR A 335 -7.94 14.65 24.03
CA TYR A 335 -6.68 14.69 23.26
C TYR A 335 -5.58 15.53 23.93
N ARG A 336 -5.93 16.71 24.46
CA ARG A 336 -5.02 17.63 25.18
C ARG A 336 -4.55 17.11 26.55
N GLN A 337 -5.14 16.03 27.04
CA GLN A 337 -4.80 15.37 28.29
C GLN A 337 -3.94 14.12 28.05
N GLU A 338 -3.70 13.73 26.80
CA GLU A 338 -2.82 12.62 26.44
C GLU A 338 -1.35 13.01 26.69
N GLU A 339 -0.52 12.01 27.02
CA GLU A 339 0.90 12.22 27.25
C GLU A 339 1.59 12.77 25.98
N TYR A 340 2.51 13.72 26.13
CA TYR A 340 3.23 14.37 25.01
C TYR A 340 2.37 15.16 24.01
N VAL A 341 1.12 15.49 24.35
CA VAL A 341 0.29 16.44 23.59
C VAL A 341 0.32 17.82 24.26
N SER A 342 0.33 18.89 23.44
CA SER A 342 0.24 20.25 23.99
C SER A 342 -1.17 20.51 24.56
N PRO A 343 -1.30 21.08 25.77
CA PRO A 343 -2.59 21.52 26.31
C PRO A 343 -3.35 22.51 25.42
N ASP A 344 -2.63 23.24 24.56
CA ASP A 344 -3.18 24.23 23.62
C ASP A 344 -3.29 23.69 22.19
N SER A 345 -3.10 22.38 21.99
CA SER A 345 -3.06 21.78 20.65
C SER A 345 -4.35 22.00 19.88
N ASN A 346 -4.22 22.43 18.63
CA ASN A 346 -5.30 22.54 17.66
C ASN A 346 -5.29 21.39 16.63
N THR A 347 -4.60 20.28 16.93
CA THR A 347 -4.51 19.12 16.05
C THR A 347 -5.87 18.43 15.95
N PRO A 348 -6.46 18.29 14.74
CA PRO A 348 -7.75 17.64 14.60
C PRO A 348 -7.62 16.12 14.73
N THR A 349 -8.50 15.53 15.53
CA THR A 349 -8.67 14.06 15.66
C THR A 349 -9.90 13.55 14.93
N PHE A 350 -10.77 14.45 14.49
CA PHE A 350 -11.95 14.17 13.68
C PHE A 350 -12.00 15.12 12.48
N PHE A 351 -12.47 14.60 11.34
CA PHE A 351 -12.72 15.35 10.13
C PHE A 351 -14.05 14.91 9.52
N PHE A 352 -14.84 15.90 9.13
CA PHE A 352 -15.96 15.74 8.20
C PHE A 352 -15.74 16.66 7.01
N GLY A 353 -16.01 16.17 5.80
CA GLY A 353 -15.87 16.95 4.59
C GLY A 353 -16.90 16.55 3.55
N LYS A 354 -17.51 17.54 2.91
CA LYS A 354 -18.32 17.35 1.71
C LYS A 354 -17.48 17.66 0.48
N PHE A 355 -17.31 16.67 -0.39
CA PHE A 355 -16.57 16.76 -1.64
C PHE A 355 -17.53 16.74 -2.82
N TYR A 356 -17.14 17.43 -3.89
CA TYR A 356 -17.79 17.36 -5.19
C TYR A 356 -16.77 16.91 -6.24
N ILE A 357 -17.22 16.04 -7.14
CA ILE A 357 -16.46 15.58 -8.30
C ILE A 357 -17.15 16.14 -9.53
N ASP A 358 -16.52 17.14 -10.13
CA ASP A 358 -17.04 17.94 -11.25
C ASP A 358 -16.81 17.21 -12.58
N ASN A 359 -17.46 16.05 -12.72
CA ASN A 359 -17.53 15.31 -13.98
C ASN A 359 -18.99 14.91 -14.30
N TRP A 360 -19.21 14.39 -15.51
CA TRP A 360 -20.56 14.08 -16.00
C TRP A 360 -21.32 13.08 -15.10
N ARG A 361 -20.63 12.06 -14.58
CA ARG A 361 -21.20 10.99 -13.74
C ARG A 361 -21.63 11.48 -12.36
N TRP A 362 -20.86 12.40 -11.76
CA TRP A 362 -21.02 12.81 -10.35
C TRP A 362 -21.44 14.26 -10.14
N ALA A 363 -21.70 15.01 -11.21
CA ALA A 363 -22.13 16.39 -11.11
C ALA A 363 -23.28 16.56 -10.10
N ASN A 364 -23.05 17.46 -9.14
CA ASN A 364 -23.95 17.80 -8.02
C ASN A 364 -24.22 16.67 -7.00
N VAL A 365 -23.61 15.49 -7.13
CA VAL A 365 -23.69 14.44 -6.11
C VAL A 365 -22.64 14.70 -5.04
N PRO A 366 -23.04 14.93 -3.77
CA PRO A 366 -22.08 15.14 -2.70
C PRO A 366 -21.47 13.84 -2.19
N PHE A 367 -20.17 13.87 -1.97
CA PHE A 367 -19.40 12.82 -1.29
C PHE A 367 -19.10 13.29 0.13
N TYR A 368 -19.82 12.74 1.10
CA TYR A 368 -19.58 13.00 2.51
C TYR A 368 -18.54 12.04 3.05
N VAL A 369 -17.45 12.59 3.55
CA VAL A 369 -16.38 11.87 4.22
C VAL A 369 -16.47 12.19 5.69
N ARG A 370 -16.36 11.17 6.53
CA ARG A 370 -16.07 11.36 7.95
C ARG A 370 -15.06 10.35 8.44
N THR A 371 -14.11 10.82 9.21
CA THR A 371 -13.12 9.97 9.88
C THR A 371 -12.73 10.58 11.21
N GLY A 372 -12.51 9.74 12.20
CA GLY A 372 -12.06 10.19 13.48
C GLY A 372 -11.72 9.05 14.42
N LYS A 373 -10.99 9.43 15.45
CA LYS A 373 -10.67 8.63 16.61
C LYS A 373 -11.57 9.04 17.77
N ARG A 374 -11.95 8.06 18.58
CA ARG A 374 -12.83 8.19 19.76
C ARG A 374 -14.27 8.56 19.44
#